data_AF-A0A957ETG4-F1
#
_entry.id   AF-A0A957ETG4-F1
#
_cell.length_a   1.000
_cell.length_b   1.000
_cell.length_c   1.000
_cell.angle_alpha   90.00
_cell.angle_beta   90.00
_cell.angle_gamma   90.00
#
_symmetry.space_group_name_H-M   'P 1'
#
loop_
_entity.id
_entity.type
_entity.pdbx_description
1 polymer ?
#
loop_
_entity_poly.entity_id
_entity_poly.type
_entity_poly.pdbx_seq_one_letter_code
_entity_poly.pdbx_strand_id
1 'polypeptide(L)'
;MKKRDEWIDLFSQKSEEVSQWREERPKATFNEIEAEVDKQLASVRTKMLQELVLESKLQNLSQLSEEERPTCPHCGKPMAANGQQKRRLMTAHNQEVELERSKGYCRRCKISLFPPG
;
A
#
# COMPACT_ATOMS: atom_id res chain seq x y z
N MET A 1 3.47 5.49 17.35
CA MET A 1 4.90 5.79 17.51
C MET A 1 5.75 4.79 16.77
N LYS A 2 5.76 3.51 17.15
CA LYS A 2 6.63 2.47 16.56
C LYS A 2 6.71 2.43 15.01
N LYS A 3 5.58 2.49 14.29
CA LYS A 3 5.58 2.50 12.80
C LYS A 3 6.28 3.72 12.19
N ARG A 4 6.10 4.89 12.81
CA ARG A 4 6.73 6.13 12.35
C ARG A 4 8.25 6.05 12.53
N ASP A 5 8.69 5.46 13.63
CA ASP A 5 10.11 5.24 13.91
C ASP A 5 10.71 4.27 12.87
N GLU A 6 10.02 3.17 12.57
CA GLU A 6 10.43 2.22 11.52
C GLU A 6 10.52 2.87 10.11
N TRP A 7 9.65 3.82 9.79
CA TRP A 7 9.72 4.57 8.53
C TRP A 7 10.90 5.53 8.50
N ILE A 8 11.19 6.19 9.62
CA ILE A 8 12.32 7.11 9.76
C ILE A 8 13.63 6.33 9.63
N ASP A 9 13.72 5.16 10.26
CA ASP A 9 14.89 4.28 10.18
C ASP A 9 15.12 3.79 8.74
N LEU A 10 14.07 3.33 8.07
CA LEU A 10 14.16 2.90 6.68
C LEU A 10 14.55 4.05 5.74
N PHE A 11 13.95 5.23 5.93
CA PHE A 11 14.33 6.43 5.16
C PHE A 11 15.80 6.80 5.37
N SER A 12 16.28 6.75 6.61
CA SER A 12 17.67 7.07 6.96
C SER A 12 18.62 6.08 6.28
N GLN A 13 18.33 4.78 6.36
CA GLN A 13 19.09 3.74 5.66
C GLN A 13 19.13 4.00 4.14
N LYS A 14 17.97 4.29 3.53
CA LYS A 14 17.88 4.49 2.08
C LYS A 14 18.58 5.77 1.61
N SER A 15 18.60 6.80 2.44
CA SER A 15 19.32 8.05 2.17
C SER A 15 20.84 7.86 2.23
N GLU A 16 21.32 7.03 3.15
CA GLU A 16 22.73 6.62 3.21
C GLU A 16 23.14 5.87 1.93
N GLU A 17 22.31 4.94 1.44
CA GLU A 17 22.56 4.21 0.19
C GLU A 17 22.67 5.15 -1.03
N VAL A 18 21.84 6.21 -1.12
CA VAL A 18 21.96 7.25 -2.16
C VAL A 18 23.29 8.00 -2.03
N SER A 19 23.70 8.33 -0.81
CA SER A 19 24.91 9.10 -0.55
C SER A 19 26.16 8.31 -0.95
N GLN A 20 26.24 7.04 -0.56
CA GLN A 20 27.31 6.12 -0.96
C GLN A 20 27.34 5.93 -2.48
N TRP A 21 26.18 5.73 -3.11
CA TRP A 21 26.10 5.62 -4.57
C TRP A 21 26.65 6.87 -5.28
N ARG A 22 26.41 8.06 -4.72
CA ARG A 22 26.91 9.34 -5.27
C ARG A 22 28.41 9.50 -5.11
N GLU A 23 28.98 9.06 -4.00
CA GLU A 23 30.44 9.05 -3.77
C GLU A 23 31.15 8.15 -4.80
N GLU A 24 30.58 6.98 -5.08
CA GLU A 24 31.10 6.06 -6.11
C GLU A 24 30.94 6.62 -7.54
N ARG A 25 30.04 7.59 -7.75
CA ARG A 25 29.69 8.14 -9.08
C ARG A 25 29.76 9.67 -9.10
N PRO A 26 30.96 10.25 -8.95
CA PRO A 26 31.13 11.70 -8.91
C PRO A 26 30.70 12.40 -10.22
N LYS A 27 30.72 11.66 -11.35
CA LYS A 27 30.32 12.14 -12.67
C LYS A 27 28.87 11.80 -13.06
N ALA A 28 28.09 11.19 -12.18
CA ALA A 28 26.70 10.88 -12.51
C ALA A 28 25.94 12.16 -12.88
N THR A 29 25.18 12.04 -13.95
CA THR A 29 24.29 13.07 -14.50
C THR A 29 23.09 13.29 -13.59
N PHE A 30 22.37 14.39 -13.81
CA PHE A 30 21.14 14.67 -13.07
C PHE A 30 20.12 13.52 -13.17
N ASN A 31 19.90 12.99 -14.38
CA ASN A 31 18.93 11.92 -14.61
C ASN A 31 19.31 10.63 -13.89
N GLU A 32 20.60 10.31 -13.79
CA GLU A 32 21.07 9.14 -13.04
C GLU A 32 20.87 9.32 -11.53
N ILE A 33 21.11 10.53 -11.02
CA ILE A 33 20.86 10.88 -9.62
C ILE A 33 19.37 10.76 -9.30
N GLU A 34 18.52 11.35 -10.15
CA GLU A 34 17.06 11.26 -10.02
C GLU A 34 16.57 9.82 -9.99
N ALA A 35 17.03 8.99 -10.93
CA ALA A 35 16.65 7.58 -11.01
C ALA A 35 17.06 6.78 -9.77
N GLU A 36 18.26 7.03 -9.20
CA GLU A 36 18.69 6.32 -7.99
C GLU A 36 17.91 6.80 -6.76
N VAL A 37 17.67 8.11 -6.61
CA VAL A 37 16.83 8.66 -5.54
C VAL A 37 15.43 8.03 -5.58
N ASP A 38 14.79 8.04 -6.75
CA ASP A 38 13.46 7.45 -6.94
C ASP A 38 13.45 5.96 -6.60
N LYS A 39 14.44 5.21 -7.08
CA LYS A 39 14.58 3.78 -6.79
C LYS A 39 14.66 3.51 -5.29
N GLN A 40 15.47 4.27 -4.55
CA GLN A 40 15.64 4.07 -3.11
C GLN A 40 14.38 4.46 -2.32
N LEU A 41 13.82 5.63 -2.62
CA LEU A 41 12.62 6.14 -1.94
C LEU A 41 11.36 5.34 -2.29
N ALA A 42 11.32 4.66 -3.43
CA ALA A 42 10.19 3.81 -3.79
C ALA A 42 9.96 2.67 -2.77
N SER A 43 11.01 2.17 -2.13
CA SER A 43 10.91 1.15 -1.07
C SER A 43 10.25 1.71 0.20
N VAL A 44 10.66 2.91 0.64
CA VAL A 44 10.07 3.64 1.78
C VAL A 44 8.58 3.87 1.51
N ARG A 45 8.25 4.40 0.32
CA ARG A 45 6.87 4.64 -0.10
C ARG A 45 6.04 3.37 -0.11
N THR A 46 6.58 2.26 -0.60
CA THR A 46 5.92 0.94 -0.65
C THR A 46 5.55 0.47 0.76
N LYS A 47 6.49 0.56 1.71
CA LYS A 47 6.26 0.20 3.12
C LYS A 47 5.17 1.07 3.75
N MET A 48 5.23 2.38 3.55
CA MET A 48 4.20 3.31 4.06
C MET A 48 2.81 2.99 3.48
N LEU A 49 2.72 2.78 2.16
CA LEU A 49 1.44 2.43 1.51
C LEU A 49 0.86 1.14 2.06
N GLN A 50 1.69 0.10 2.22
CA GLN A 50 1.26 -1.17 2.77
C GLN A 50 0.66 -0.99 4.17
N GLU A 51 1.33 -0.25 5.04
CA GLU A 51 0.88 -0.07 6.41
C GLU A 51 -0.35 0.83 6.55
N LEU A 52 -0.41 1.92 5.78
CA LEU A 52 -1.54 2.84 5.80
C LEU A 52 -2.82 2.18 5.27
N VAL A 53 -2.71 1.34 4.23
CA VAL A 53 -3.86 0.57 3.73
C VAL A 53 -4.34 -0.44 4.77
N LEU A 54 -3.42 -1.10 5.48
CA LEU A 54 -3.76 -2.08 6.51
C LEU A 54 -4.29 -1.44 7.81
N GLU A 55 -4.11 -0.14 8.03
CA GLU A 55 -4.76 0.58 9.14
C GLU A 55 -6.25 0.82 8.90
N SER A 56 -6.74 0.61 7.68
CA SER A 56 -8.15 0.74 7.37
C SER A 56 -8.98 -0.29 8.15
N LYS A 57 -10.01 0.17 8.86
CA LYS A 57 -11.04 -0.70 9.46
C LYS A 57 -11.67 -1.66 8.42
N LEU A 58 -11.62 -1.29 7.15
CA LEU A 58 -12.11 -2.10 6.03
C LEU A 58 -11.20 -3.30 5.68
N GLN A 59 -10.04 -3.44 6.33
CA GLN A 59 -9.19 -4.62 6.20
C GLN A 59 -9.93 -5.89 6.63
N ASN A 60 -10.81 -5.80 7.63
CA ASN A 60 -11.55 -6.95 8.13
C ASN A 60 -13.06 -6.68 8.25
N LEU A 61 -13.80 -6.91 7.16
CA LEU A 61 -15.24 -6.65 7.11
C LEU A 61 -16.04 -7.51 8.09
N SER A 62 -15.53 -8.66 8.52
CA SER A 62 -16.23 -9.52 9.49
C SER A 62 -16.27 -8.92 10.90
N GLN A 63 -15.38 -7.97 11.19
CA GLN A 63 -15.33 -7.25 12.47
C GLN A 63 -16.19 -5.97 12.47
N LEU A 64 -16.76 -5.59 11.33
CA LEU A 64 -17.62 -4.41 11.18
C LEU A 64 -19.10 -4.79 11.24
N SER A 65 -19.91 -3.87 11.78
CA SER A 65 -21.37 -3.96 11.66
C SER A 65 -21.80 -3.77 10.19
N GLU A 66 -23.03 -4.14 9.83
CA GLU A 66 -23.48 -3.99 8.43
C GLU A 66 -23.50 -2.52 7.98
N GLU A 67 -23.78 -1.59 8.89
CA GLU A 67 -23.85 -0.14 8.62
C GLU A 67 -22.47 0.47 8.36
N GLU A 68 -21.42 -0.09 8.95
CA GLU A 68 -20.03 0.36 8.77
C GLU A 68 -19.36 -0.26 7.53
N ARG A 69 -19.99 -1.27 6.91
CA ARG A 69 -19.44 -1.95 5.73
C ARG A 69 -19.61 -1.10 4.47
N PRO A 70 -18.69 -1.24 3.50
CA PRO A 70 -18.81 -0.57 2.21
C PRO A 70 -20.08 -1.03 1.50
N THR A 71 -20.67 -0.14 0.72
CA THR A 71 -21.89 -0.42 -0.04
C THR A 71 -21.56 -0.86 -1.46
N CYS A 72 -22.46 -1.66 -2.05
CA CYS A 72 -22.34 -2.10 -3.43
C CYS A 72 -22.56 -0.91 -4.40
N PRO A 73 -21.65 -0.62 -5.34
CA PRO A 73 -21.78 0.52 -6.25
C PRO A 73 -22.98 0.41 -7.21
N HIS A 74 -23.55 -0.79 -7.38
CA HIS A 74 -24.72 -0.99 -8.26
C HIS A 74 -26.07 -0.91 -7.53
N CYS A 75 -26.14 -1.24 -6.24
CA CYS A 75 -27.44 -1.33 -5.53
C CYS A 75 -27.48 -0.65 -4.16
N GLY A 76 -26.37 -0.05 -3.72
CA GLY A 76 -26.26 0.67 -2.44
C GLY A 76 -26.33 -0.20 -1.18
N LYS A 77 -26.58 -1.52 -1.30
CA LYS A 77 -26.66 -2.40 -0.11
C LYS A 77 -25.29 -2.66 0.51
N PRO A 78 -25.20 -2.78 1.85
CA PRO A 78 -23.99 -3.22 2.51
C PRO A 78 -23.45 -4.52 1.95
N MET A 79 -22.13 -4.61 1.84
CA MET A 79 -21.47 -5.82 1.38
C MET A 79 -21.27 -6.81 2.52
N ALA A 80 -21.35 -8.11 2.21
CA ALA A 80 -20.97 -9.17 3.13
C ALA A 80 -19.45 -9.38 3.10
N ALA A 81 -18.87 -9.73 4.25
CA ALA A 81 -17.50 -10.23 4.30
C ALA A 81 -17.39 -11.55 3.52
N ASN A 82 -16.34 -11.70 2.71
CA ASN A 82 -16.10 -12.87 1.88
C ASN A 82 -14.63 -13.32 1.97
N GLY A 83 -14.18 -13.55 3.21
CA GLY A 83 -12.83 -14.01 3.52
C GLY A 83 -11.74 -12.95 3.28
N GLN A 84 -10.51 -13.35 3.59
CA GLN A 84 -9.28 -12.59 3.36
C GLN A 84 -8.65 -13.03 2.03
N GLN A 85 -8.14 -12.08 1.26
CA GLN A 85 -7.53 -12.33 -0.04
C GLN A 85 -6.24 -11.54 -0.17
N LYS A 86 -5.20 -12.22 -0.67
CA LYS A 86 -3.94 -11.61 -1.06
C LYS A 86 -4.05 -10.96 -2.43
N ARG A 87 -3.50 -9.76 -2.57
CA ARG A 87 -3.43 -9.03 -3.84
C ARG A 87 -2.07 -8.36 -3.97
N ARG A 88 -1.47 -8.53 -5.14
CA ARG A 88 -0.29 -7.77 -5.57
C ARG A 88 -0.72 -6.57 -6.39
N LEU A 89 -0.22 -5.39 -6.04
CA LEU A 89 -0.50 -4.14 -6.71
C LEU A 89 0.81 -3.51 -7.16
N MET A 90 0.84 -3.03 -8.40
CA MET A 90 1.94 -2.20 -8.88
C MET A 90 1.69 -0.75 -8.45
N THR A 91 2.67 -0.16 -7.81
CA THR A 91 2.67 1.26 -7.45
C THR A 91 3.16 2.11 -8.63
N ALA A 92 2.94 3.42 -8.54
CA ALA A 92 3.39 4.39 -9.55
C ALA A 92 4.90 4.35 -9.88
N HIS A 93 5.75 3.86 -8.97
CA HIS A 93 7.21 3.74 -9.19
C HIS A 93 7.65 2.29 -9.44
N ASN A 94 6.78 1.49 -10.08
CA ASN A 94 7.03 0.08 -10.43
C ASN A 94 7.46 -0.82 -9.26
N GLN A 95 7.13 -0.45 -8.03
CA GLN A 95 7.26 -1.33 -6.88
C GLN A 95 5.99 -2.13 -6.67
N GLU A 96 6.14 -3.40 -6.32
CA GLU A 96 5.03 -4.28 -5.97
C GLU A 96 4.70 -4.15 -4.48
N VAL A 97 3.42 -4.00 -4.15
CA VAL A 97 2.89 -4.10 -2.79
C VAL A 97 2.01 -5.34 -2.70
N GLU A 98 2.30 -6.22 -1.74
CA GLU A 98 1.38 -7.30 -1.35
C GLU A 98 0.48 -6.84 -0.20
N LEU A 99 -0.83 -6.94 -0.41
CA LEU A 99 -1.86 -6.63 0.58
C LEU A 99 -2.68 -7.88 0.87
N GLU A 100 -2.97 -8.12 2.14
CA GLU A 100 -3.93 -9.14 2.59
C GLU A 100 -5.09 -8.45 3.32
N ARG A 101 -6.28 -8.48 2.69
CA ARG A 101 -7.47 -7.78 3.19
C ARG A 101 -8.77 -8.46 2.78
N SER A 102 -9.86 -8.06 3.44
CA SER A 102 -11.19 -8.59 3.18
C SER A 102 -11.66 -8.30 1.75
N LYS A 103 -12.35 -9.29 1.18
CA LYS A 103 -13.12 -9.13 -0.06
C LYS A 103 -14.59 -8.93 0.31
N GLY A 104 -15.22 -7.89 -0.22
CA GLY A 104 -16.65 -7.67 -0.11
C GLY A 104 -17.39 -8.50 -1.16
N TYR A 105 -18.55 -9.04 -0.80
CA TYR A 105 -19.48 -9.68 -1.74
C TYR A 105 -20.90 -9.14 -1.59
N CYS A 106 -21.49 -8.68 -2.69
CA CYS A 106 -22.87 -8.26 -2.73
C CYS A 106 -23.77 -9.45 -3.05
N ARG A 107 -24.59 -9.89 -2.08
CA ARG A 107 -25.53 -11.01 -2.28
C ARG A 107 -26.61 -10.74 -3.33
N ARG A 108 -26.95 -9.46 -3.59
CA ARG A 108 -28.00 -9.08 -4.55
C ARG A 108 -27.47 -8.98 -5.99
N CYS A 109 -26.38 -8.24 -6.19
CA CYS A 109 -25.78 -8.06 -7.51
C CYS A 109 -24.82 -9.19 -7.90
N LYS A 110 -24.47 -10.07 -6.96
CA LYS A 110 -23.51 -11.18 -7.14
C LYS A 110 -22.11 -10.75 -7.60
N ILE A 111 -21.71 -9.54 -7.22
CA ILE A 111 -20.37 -9.01 -7.50
C ILE A 111 -19.49 -9.04 -6.27
N SER A 112 -18.19 -9.17 -6.50
CA SER A 112 -17.17 -8.94 -5.48
C SER A 112 -16.41 -7.67 -5.75
N LEU A 113 -16.04 -6.97 -4.68
CA LEU A 113 -15.10 -5.86 -4.76
C LEU A 113 -14.18 -5.86 -3.56
N PHE A 114 -12.99 -5.32 -3.76
CA PHE A 114 -12.10 -4.98 -2.68
C PHE A 114 -12.51 -3.59 -2.17
N PRO A 115 -12.74 -3.42 -0.85
CA PRO A 115 -13.08 -2.12 -0.29
C PRO A 115 -12.08 -1.04 -0.72
N PRO A 116 -12.47 0.24 -0.84
CA PRO A 116 -11.58 1.32 -1.30
C PRO A 116 -10.52 1.77 -0.27
N GLY A 117 -10.27 0.97 0.78
CA GLY A 117 -9.16 1.14 1.72
C GLY A 117 -7.86 0.56 1.19
#